data_AF-A0A651HSA7-F1
#
_entry.id   AF-A0A651HSA7-F1
#
_cell.length_a   1.000
_cell.length_b   1.000
_cell.length_c   1.000
_cell.angle_alpha   90.00
_cell.angle_beta   90.00
_cell.angle_gamma   90.00
#
_symmetry.space_group_name_H-M   'P 1'
#
loop_
_entity.id
_entity.type
_entity.pdbx_description
1 polymer ?
#
loop_
_entity_poly.entity_id
_entity_poly.type
_entity_poly.pdbx_seq_one_letter_code
_entity_poly.pdbx_strand_id
1 'polypeptide(L)'
;MPFRRHALATAFLSAFILAACGGDDPDSTPGAAAPADQPAPGAAQGIDPDLMALMTEAQELQTRIAPARDQALEDQELASHLAELQDRINDALRESSGELVDEMDGLEAEFESAQATGDEGRMQEIAMQAQTVQMQLQSAQEEILDRPDIRDDIEAFETRHREVMLEIDPDLEEALDRLEEIMERLQAAAP
;
A
#
# COMPACT_ATOMS: atom_id res chain seq x y z
N MET A 1 -4.62 -11.70 29.74
CA MET A 1 -4.68 -12.25 28.37
C MET A 1 -3.91 -11.28 27.51
N PRO A 2 -2.80 -11.67 26.87
CA PRO A 2 -2.01 -10.75 26.08
C PRO A 2 -2.74 -10.46 24.76
N PHE A 3 -3.11 -9.20 24.55
CA PHE A 3 -3.70 -8.69 23.33
C PHE A 3 -2.67 -8.77 22.20
N ARG A 4 -2.79 -9.80 21.35
CA ARG A 4 -2.20 -9.82 20.01
C ARG A 4 -3.17 -9.06 19.11
N ARG A 5 -3.05 -7.73 19.09
CA ARG A 5 -3.64 -6.83 18.10
C ARG A 5 -2.50 -6.14 17.37
N HIS A 6 -1.76 -6.92 16.59
CA HIS A 6 -0.80 -6.38 15.64
C HIS A 6 -1.21 -6.92 14.29
N ALA A 7 -1.25 -6.03 13.30
CA ALA A 7 -1.43 -6.28 11.87
C ALA A 7 -2.82 -6.05 11.27
N LEU A 8 -3.43 -4.88 11.49
CA LEU A 8 -4.39 -4.33 10.51
C LEU A 8 -3.92 -3.00 9.86
N ALA A 9 -2.70 -2.55 10.16
CA ALA A 9 -2.18 -1.26 9.70
C ALA A 9 -1.41 -1.29 8.36
N THR A 10 -1.58 -2.31 7.51
CA THR A 10 -0.72 -2.46 6.31
C THR A 10 -1.49 -2.89 5.06
N ALA A 11 -2.40 -2.04 4.57
CA ALA A 11 -3.03 -2.29 3.26
C ALA A 11 -3.48 -1.05 2.48
N PHE A 12 -3.08 0.18 2.84
CA PHE A 12 -3.59 1.39 2.15
C PHE A 12 -2.64 2.11 1.19
N LEU A 13 -1.41 1.63 0.96
CA LEU A 13 -0.43 2.37 0.14
C LEU A 13 0.15 1.57 -1.05
N SER A 14 -0.70 0.87 -1.81
CA SER A 14 -0.27 0.08 -2.98
C SER A 14 -0.97 0.46 -4.29
N ALA A 15 -1.21 1.75 -4.53
CA ALA A 15 -1.90 2.20 -5.76
C ALA A 15 -1.22 3.40 -6.44
N PHE A 16 0.08 3.32 -6.76
CA PHE A 16 0.71 4.32 -7.65
C PHE A 16 1.88 3.78 -8.48
N ILE A 17 1.74 2.64 -9.16
CA ILE A 17 2.67 2.28 -10.25
C ILE A 17 1.89 1.57 -11.37
N LEU A 18 1.58 2.29 -12.46
CA LEU A 18 1.55 1.82 -13.86
C LEU A 18 0.76 2.80 -14.76
N ALA A 19 1.36 3.92 -15.15
CA ALA A 19 0.86 4.73 -16.28
C ALA A 19 1.93 5.61 -16.95
N ALA A 20 3.19 5.18 -17.01
CA ALA A 20 4.27 5.98 -17.60
C ALA A 20 5.20 5.18 -18.52
N CYS A 21 4.64 4.38 -19.43
CA CYS A 21 5.34 3.90 -20.63
C CYS A 21 4.35 3.83 -21.80
N GLY A 22 3.98 5.00 -22.33
CA GLY A 22 3.17 5.13 -23.55
C GLY A 22 3.82 6.17 -24.45
N GLY A 23 4.92 5.78 -25.09
CA GLY A 23 5.56 6.56 -26.16
C GLY A 23 4.66 6.57 -27.39
N ASP A 24 4.39 7.78 -27.87
CA ASP A 24 3.56 8.11 -29.03
C ASP A 24 4.41 7.94 -30.30
N ASP A 25 4.31 6.79 -30.97
CA ASP A 25 4.85 6.57 -32.32
C ASP A 25 3.69 6.40 -33.33
N PRO A 26 3.36 7.43 -34.13
CA PRO A 26 2.28 7.38 -35.09
C PRO A 26 2.74 6.89 -36.47
N ASP A 27 3.33 5.70 -36.59
CA ASP A 27 3.52 5.07 -37.91
C ASP A 27 3.77 3.55 -37.85
N SER A 28 2.76 2.77 -37.48
CA SER A 28 2.82 1.31 -37.58
C SER A 28 1.51 0.73 -38.09
N THR A 29 1.49 0.49 -39.40
CA THR A 29 0.62 -0.39 -40.18
C THR A 29 0.04 -1.57 -39.36
N PRO A 30 -1.28 -1.87 -39.45
CA PRO A 30 -1.89 -2.98 -38.71
C PRO A 30 -1.48 -4.33 -39.33
N GLY A 31 -0.37 -4.88 -38.86
CA GLY A 31 0.03 -6.27 -39.10
C GLY A 31 -0.82 -7.21 -38.24
N ALA A 32 -1.28 -8.29 -38.87
CA ALA A 32 -2.08 -9.37 -38.31
C ALA A 32 -1.85 -9.65 -36.80
N ALA A 33 -2.92 -9.50 -36.02
CA ALA A 33 -2.98 -9.88 -34.63
C ALA A 33 -2.56 -11.35 -34.47
N ALA A 34 -1.38 -11.57 -33.89
CA ALA A 34 -1.04 -12.85 -33.29
C ALA A 34 -2.06 -13.13 -32.17
N PRO A 35 -2.58 -14.37 -32.05
CA PRO A 35 -3.43 -14.71 -30.93
C PRO A 35 -2.67 -14.43 -29.64
N ALA A 36 -3.30 -13.64 -28.76
CA ALA A 36 -2.82 -13.37 -27.43
C ALA A 36 -2.41 -14.69 -26.77
N ASP A 37 -1.14 -14.77 -26.35
CA ASP A 37 -0.68 -15.76 -25.39
C ASP A 37 -1.58 -15.64 -24.16
N GLN A 38 -2.59 -16.50 -24.10
CA GLN A 38 -3.34 -16.72 -22.88
C GLN A 38 -2.33 -17.18 -21.83
N PRO A 39 -2.22 -16.49 -20.69
CA PRO A 39 -1.37 -16.97 -19.61
C PRO A 39 -1.79 -18.40 -19.27
N ALA A 40 -0.83 -19.32 -19.33
CA ALA A 40 -1.06 -20.73 -19.09
C ALA A 40 -1.78 -20.92 -17.74
N PRO A 41 -2.83 -21.77 -17.67
CA PRO A 41 -3.62 -22.01 -16.45
C PRO A 41 -2.88 -22.91 -15.44
N GLY A 42 -1.67 -22.51 -15.04
CA GLY A 42 -0.75 -23.33 -14.25
C GLY A 42 -0.24 -22.70 -12.94
N ALA A 43 -0.45 -21.41 -12.70
CA ALA A 43 0.12 -20.74 -11.52
C ALA A 43 -0.69 -20.93 -10.21
N ALA A 44 -1.90 -21.50 -10.29
CA ALA A 44 -2.74 -21.78 -9.11
C ALA A 44 -2.53 -23.19 -8.52
N GLN A 45 -1.48 -23.91 -8.92
CA GLN A 45 -1.21 -25.26 -8.44
C GLN A 45 -0.52 -25.23 -7.07
N GLY A 46 -1.26 -24.86 -6.03
CA GLY A 46 -0.75 -24.90 -4.65
C GLY A 46 -1.53 -24.10 -3.62
N ILE A 47 -2.48 -23.25 -4.03
CA ILE A 47 -3.33 -22.52 -3.09
C ILE A 47 -4.50 -23.42 -2.70
N ASP A 48 -4.74 -23.55 -1.40
CA ASP A 48 -5.87 -24.30 -0.85
C ASP A 48 -7.19 -23.76 -1.43
N PRO A 49 -8.11 -24.60 -1.94
CA PRO A 49 -9.39 -24.16 -2.48
C PRO A 49 -10.22 -23.35 -1.48
N ASP A 50 -10.12 -23.62 -0.19
CA ASP A 50 -10.83 -22.87 0.86
C ASP A 50 -10.24 -21.46 1.00
N LEU A 51 -8.92 -21.30 0.86
CA LEU A 51 -8.28 -19.98 0.84
C LEU A 51 -8.67 -19.19 -0.42
N MET A 52 -8.74 -19.85 -1.59
CA MET A 52 -9.22 -19.19 -2.81
C MET A 52 -10.67 -18.71 -2.69
N ALA A 53 -11.54 -19.49 -2.04
CA ALA A 53 -12.92 -19.07 -1.78
C ALA A 53 -12.97 -17.83 -0.86
N LEU A 54 -12.19 -17.82 0.22
CA LEU A 54 -12.07 -16.66 1.12
C LEU A 54 -11.53 -15.42 0.40
N MET A 55 -10.50 -15.56 -0.44
CA MET A 55 -9.97 -14.45 -1.23
C MET A 55 -11.02 -13.88 -2.20
N THR A 56 -11.82 -14.75 -2.81
CA THR A 56 -12.90 -14.34 -3.72
C THR A 56 -13.98 -13.58 -2.95
N GLU A 57 -14.41 -14.10 -1.80
CA GLU A 57 -15.40 -13.45 -0.94
C GLU A 57 -14.89 -12.08 -0.44
N ALA A 58 -13.62 -11.98 -0.02
CA ALA A 58 -13.01 -10.71 0.37
C ALA A 58 -13.05 -9.68 -0.77
N GLN A 59 -12.77 -10.08 -2.00
CA GLN A 59 -12.80 -9.19 -3.17
C GLN A 59 -14.23 -8.67 -3.46
N GLU A 60 -15.23 -9.54 -3.33
CA GLU A 60 -16.64 -9.16 -3.48
C GLU A 60 -17.07 -8.15 -2.40
N LEU A 61 -16.69 -8.40 -1.14
CA LEU A 61 -16.96 -7.48 -0.03
C LEU A 61 -16.25 -6.14 -0.22
N GLN A 62 -14.97 -6.14 -0.63
CA GLN A 62 -14.24 -4.89 -0.93
C GLN A 62 -14.93 -4.08 -2.04
N THR A 63 -15.43 -4.75 -3.08
CA THR A 63 -16.16 -4.08 -4.17
C THR A 63 -17.46 -3.45 -3.66
N ARG A 64 -18.15 -4.11 -2.73
CA ARG A 64 -19.36 -3.58 -2.08
C ARG A 64 -19.06 -2.42 -1.14
N ILE A 65 -17.96 -2.49 -0.39
CA ILE A 65 -17.55 -1.51 0.60
C ILE A 65 -16.98 -0.24 -0.04
N ALA A 66 -16.31 -0.37 -1.19
CA ALA A 66 -15.54 0.72 -1.83
C ALA A 66 -16.32 2.05 -2.00
N PRO A 67 -17.58 2.10 -2.45
CA PRO A 67 -18.29 3.37 -2.61
C PRO A 67 -18.46 4.14 -1.29
N ALA A 68 -18.81 3.46 -0.19
CA ALA A 68 -18.97 4.11 1.10
C ALA A 68 -17.63 4.52 1.70
N ARG A 69 -16.57 3.72 1.49
CA ARG A 69 -15.21 4.09 1.86
C ARG A 69 -14.78 5.37 1.14
N ASP A 70 -14.92 5.41 -0.18
CA ASP A 70 -14.48 6.54 -0.99
C ASP A 70 -15.28 7.81 -0.60
N GLN A 71 -16.57 7.68 -0.33
CA GLN A 71 -17.41 8.78 0.18
C GLN A 71 -17.07 9.18 1.63
N ALA A 72 -16.69 8.24 2.49
CA ALA A 72 -16.28 8.55 3.86
C ALA A 72 -14.99 9.39 3.89
N LEU A 73 -14.08 9.18 2.94
CA LEU A 73 -12.87 10.00 2.77
C LEU A 73 -13.16 11.43 2.27
N GLU A 74 -14.37 11.70 1.79
CA GLU A 74 -14.81 13.07 1.47
C GLU A 74 -15.26 13.85 2.72
N ASP A 75 -15.42 13.18 3.87
CA ASP A 75 -15.71 13.84 5.13
C ASP A 75 -14.53 14.71 5.58
N GLN A 76 -14.81 15.99 5.86
CA GLN A 76 -13.77 16.98 6.19
C GLN A 76 -13.05 16.69 7.50
N GLU A 77 -13.76 16.16 8.50
CA GLU A 77 -13.15 15.84 9.79
C GLU A 77 -12.21 14.64 9.63
N LEU A 78 -12.68 13.61 8.91
CA LEU A 78 -11.87 12.44 8.60
C LEU A 78 -10.63 12.78 7.78
N ALA A 79 -10.78 13.60 6.74
CA ALA A 79 -9.67 14.04 5.91
C ALA A 79 -8.64 14.87 6.70
N SER A 80 -9.10 15.74 7.61
CA SER A 80 -8.22 16.51 8.50
C SER A 80 -7.45 15.58 9.44
N HIS A 81 -8.13 14.61 10.04
CA HIS A 81 -7.49 13.65 10.94
C HIS A 81 -6.46 12.78 10.20
N LEU A 82 -6.75 12.34 8.98
CA LEU A 82 -5.79 11.61 8.15
C LEU A 82 -4.53 12.45 7.86
N ALA A 83 -4.70 13.73 7.51
CA ALA A 83 -3.59 14.63 7.25
C ALA A 83 -2.73 14.84 8.50
N GLU A 84 -3.34 15.06 9.66
CA GLU A 84 -2.63 15.22 10.93
C GLU A 84 -1.85 13.95 11.32
N LEU A 85 -2.44 12.76 11.11
CA LEU A 85 -1.78 11.49 11.34
C LEU A 85 -0.59 11.27 10.39
N GLN A 86 -0.75 11.59 9.10
CA GLN A 86 0.33 11.53 8.11
C GLN A 86 1.49 12.46 8.48
N ASP A 87 1.20 13.69 8.89
CA ASP A 87 2.20 14.65 9.34
C ASP A 87 2.94 14.14 10.59
N ARG A 88 2.21 13.58 11.57
CA ARG A 88 2.82 12.98 12.77
C ARG A 88 3.77 11.83 12.46
N ILE A 89 3.39 10.95 11.54
CA ILE A 89 4.24 9.83 11.10
C ILE A 89 5.49 10.37 10.40
N ASN A 90 5.34 11.36 9.52
CA ASN A 90 6.46 11.97 8.79
C ASN A 90 7.42 12.71 9.73
N ASP A 91 6.89 13.45 10.71
CA ASP A 91 7.69 14.13 11.72
C ASP A 91 8.46 13.12 12.58
N ALA A 92 7.79 12.04 13.01
CA ALA A 92 8.43 10.96 13.74
C ALA A 92 9.55 10.29 12.93
N LEU A 93 9.37 10.10 11.62
CA LEU A 93 10.37 9.52 10.73
C LEU A 93 11.57 10.44 10.54
N ARG A 94 11.33 11.74 10.36
CA ARG A 94 12.40 12.73 10.28
C ARG A 94 13.16 12.85 11.60
N GLU A 95 12.47 12.74 12.73
CA GLU A 95 13.10 12.78 14.06
C GLU A 95 13.99 11.55 14.30
N SER A 96 13.51 10.34 13.97
CA SER A 96 14.27 9.11 14.22
C SER A 96 15.35 8.83 13.17
N SER A 97 15.10 9.23 11.93
CA SER A 97 15.82 8.73 10.75
C SER A 97 16.09 9.82 9.72
N GLY A 98 16.16 11.08 10.14
CA GLY A 98 16.43 12.22 9.26
C GLY A 98 17.68 12.07 8.39
N GLU A 99 18.76 11.49 8.94
CA GLU A 99 19.99 11.23 8.16
C GLU A 99 19.74 10.29 6.98
N LEU A 100 18.88 9.28 7.12
CA LEU A 100 18.54 8.35 6.05
C LEU A 100 17.64 8.99 4.99
N VAL A 101 16.74 9.90 5.41
CA VAL A 101 15.93 10.69 4.49
C VAL A 101 16.83 11.61 3.66
N ASP A 102 17.73 12.33 4.32
CA ASP A 102 18.69 13.22 3.65
C ASP A 102 19.65 12.43 2.73
N GLU A 103 20.06 11.23 3.13
CA GLU A 103 20.88 10.33 2.30
C GLU A 103 20.12 9.89 1.04
N MET A 104 18.84 9.54 1.16
CA MET A 104 18.02 9.17 -0.01
C MET A 104 17.87 10.35 -0.99
N ASP A 105 17.56 11.54 -0.49
CA ASP A 105 17.43 12.75 -1.31
C ASP A 105 18.76 13.06 -2.04
N GLY A 106 19.90 12.84 -1.36
CA GLY A 106 21.22 12.96 -1.95
C GLY A 106 21.48 11.95 -3.07
N LEU A 107 21.12 10.68 -2.86
CA LEU A 107 21.27 9.62 -3.86
C LEU A 107 20.41 9.87 -5.09
N GLU A 108 19.20 10.41 -4.95
CA GLU A 108 18.34 10.79 -6.09
C GLU A 108 19.01 11.87 -6.94
N ALA A 109 19.50 12.95 -6.32
CA ALA A 109 20.19 14.03 -7.02
C ALA A 109 21.47 13.54 -7.73
N GLU A 110 22.23 12.64 -7.09
CA GLU A 110 23.40 12.04 -7.71
C GLU A 110 23.05 11.12 -8.89
N PHE A 111 21.93 10.40 -8.80
CA PHE A 111 21.45 9.54 -9.87
C PHE A 111 21.09 10.37 -11.11
N GLU A 112 20.36 11.46 -10.94
CA GLU A 112 20.02 12.40 -12.03
C GLU A 112 21.28 12.97 -12.69
N SER A 113 22.29 13.34 -11.90
CA SER A 113 23.57 13.82 -12.42
C SER A 113 24.31 12.74 -13.21
N ALA A 114 24.37 11.51 -12.70
CA ALA A 114 25.02 10.39 -13.37
C ALA A 114 24.30 10.02 -14.69
N GLN A 115 22.96 10.07 -14.68
CA GLN A 115 22.13 9.87 -15.86
C GLN A 115 22.42 10.93 -16.93
N ALA A 116 22.50 12.21 -16.54
CA ALA A 116 22.80 13.30 -17.47
C ALA A 116 24.17 13.15 -18.16
N THR A 117 25.14 12.52 -17.49
CA THR A 117 26.48 12.26 -18.06
C THR A 117 26.62 10.88 -18.72
N GLY A 118 25.59 10.02 -18.66
CA GLY A 118 25.64 8.66 -19.17
C GLY A 118 26.59 7.75 -18.39
N ASP A 119 26.80 8.02 -17.10
CA ASP A 119 27.68 7.21 -16.24
C ASP A 119 26.93 6.01 -15.68
N GLU A 120 26.84 4.95 -16.50
CA GLU A 120 26.13 3.72 -16.14
C GLU A 120 26.70 3.03 -14.90
N GLY A 121 28.02 3.10 -14.70
CA GLY A 121 28.68 2.52 -13.52
C GLY A 121 28.23 3.24 -12.25
N ARG A 122 28.24 4.58 -12.26
CA ARG A 122 27.79 5.37 -11.11
C ARG A 122 26.29 5.19 -10.85
N MET A 123 25.47 5.15 -11.89
CA MET A 123 24.03 4.88 -11.75
C MET A 123 23.76 3.54 -11.06
N GLN A 124 24.50 2.48 -11.42
CA GLN A 124 24.33 1.17 -10.79
C GLN A 124 24.76 1.16 -9.32
N GLU A 125 25.85 1.85 -8.96
CA GLU A 125 26.29 2.01 -7.58
C GLU A 125 25.26 2.74 -6.73
N ILE A 126 24.74 3.87 -7.22
CA ILE A 126 23.73 4.66 -6.53
C ILE A 126 22.46 3.85 -6.32
N ALA A 127 22.02 3.07 -7.32
CA ALA A 127 20.84 2.22 -7.20
C ALA A 127 20.97 1.19 -6.05
N MET A 128 22.15 0.58 -5.88
CA MET A 128 22.40 -0.36 -4.77
C MET A 128 22.41 0.35 -3.40
N GLN A 129 22.96 1.57 -3.33
CA GLN A 129 22.96 2.38 -2.11
C GLN A 129 21.53 2.78 -1.74
N ALA A 130 20.76 3.28 -2.71
CA ALA A 130 19.36 3.67 -2.52
C ALA A 130 18.52 2.48 -2.04
N GLN A 131 18.72 1.28 -2.61
CA GLN A 131 18.03 0.07 -2.11
C GLN A 131 18.33 -0.21 -0.63
N THR A 132 19.57 0.01 -0.20
CA THR A 132 19.97 -0.21 1.21
C THR A 132 19.31 0.81 2.14
N VAL A 133 19.38 2.10 1.78
CA VAL A 133 18.73 3.18 2.56
C VAL A 133 17.21 2.98 2.60
N GLN A 134 16.60 2.56 1.49
CA GLN A 134 15.17 2.28 1.42
C GLN A 134 14.74 1.16 2.39
N MET A 135 15.50 0.07 2.51
CA MET A 135 15.20 -0.99 3.48
C MET A 135 15.31 -0.49 4.93
N GLN A 136 16.28 0.39 5.21
CA GLN A 136 16.44 0.98 6.54
C GLN A 136 15.30 1.95 6.87
N LEU A 137 14.88 2.78 5.91
CA LEU A 137 13.71 3.66 6.05
C LEU A 137 12.42 2.87 6.26
N GLN A 138 12.22 1.74 5.55
CA GLN A 138 11.07 0.85 5.77
C GLN A 138 11.06 0.32 7.21
N SER A 139 12.20 -0.18 7.70
CA SER A 139 12.33 -0.64 9.09
C SER A 139 12.03 0.47 10.10
N ALA A 140 12.52 1.69 9.87
CA ALA A 140 12.23 2.83 10.74
C ALA A 140 10.74 3.20 10.73
N GLN A 141 10.10 3.15 9.56
CA GLN A 141 8.65 3.38 9.43
C GLN A 141 7.84 2.35 10.22
N GLU A 142 8.20 1.06 10.14
CA GLU A 142 7.54 0.00 10.94
C GLU A 142 7.67 0.28 12.44
N GLU A 143 8.85 0.67 12.93
CA GLU A 143 9.06 1.02 14.34
C GLU A 143 8.22 2.22 14.78
N ILE A 144 8.02 3.21 13.89
CA ILE A 144 7.19 4.40 14.16
C ILE A 144 5.72 4.02 14.23
N LEU A 145 5.22 3.19 13.31
CA LEU A 145 3.85 2.70 13.32
C LEU A 145 3.54 1.87 14.57
N ASP A 146 4.57 1.28 15.18
CA ASP A 146 4.45 0.54 16.44
C ASP A 146 4.51 1.42 17.70
N ARG A 147 4.79 2.72 17.56
CA ARG A 147 4.76 3.64 18.70
C ARG A 147 3.35 3.73 19.28
N PRO A 148 3.16 3.69 20.62
CA PRO A 148 1.83 3.70 21.22
C PRO A 148 0.97 4.90 20.83
N ASP A 149 1.56 6.10 20.74
CA ASP A 149 0.86 7.32 20.36
C ASP A 149 0.36 7.29 18.92
N ILE A 150 1.18 6.82 17.98
CA ILE A 150 0.79 6.68 16.56
C ILE A 150 -0.25 5.57 16.40
N ARG A 151 -0.09 4.44 17.10
CA ARG A 151 -1.04 3.34 17.07
C ARG A 151 -2.42 3.76 17.60
N ASP A 152 -2.46 4.48 18.72
CA ASP A 152 -3.71 4.97 19.30
C ASP A 152 -4.43 5.93 18.32
N ASP A 153 -3.69 6.79 17.61
CA ASP A 153 -4.26 7.67 16.58
C ASP A 153 -4.79 6.88 15.35
N ILE A 154 -4.05 5.86 14.90
CA ILE A 154 -4.51 4.96 13.82
C ILE A 154 -5.82 4.28 14.22
N GLU A 155 -5.90 3.70 15.43
CA GLU A 155 -7.11 3.06 15.93
C GLU A 155 -8.28 4.04 16.03
N ALA A 156 -8.02 5.29 16.45
CA ALA A 156 -9.02 6.35 16.50
C ALA A 156 -9.52 6.75 15.10
N PHE A 157 -8.61 6.87 14.13
CA PHE A 157 -8.95 7.16 12.73
C PHE A 157 -9.78 6.03 12.12
N GLU A 158 -9.35 4.77 12.26
CA GLU A 158 -10.06 3.60 11.73
C GLU A 158 -11.48 3.48 12.32
N THR A 159 -11.61 3.73 13.63
CA THR A 159 -12.92 3.75 14.31
C THR A 159 -13.83 4.82 13.70
N ARG A 160 -13.34 6.06 13.57
CA ARG A 160 -14.14 7.16 13.00
C ARG A 160 -14.49 6.90 11.54
N HIS A 161 -13.55 6.38 10.76
CA HIS A 161 -13.78 6.02 9.36
C HIS A 161 -14.88 4.98 9.22
N ARG A 162 -14.84 3.93 10.04
CA ARG A 162 -15.90 2.92 10.11
C ARG A 162 -17.25 3.52 10.47
N GLU A 163 -17.30 4.41 11.46
CA GLU A 163 -18.54 5.10 11.85
C GLU A 163 -19.13 5.89 10.68
N VAL A 164 -18.32 6.71 10.00
CA VAL A 164 -18.75 7.50 8.84
C VAL A 164 -19.24 6.60 7.71
N MET A 165 -18.57 5.47 7.45
CA MET A 165 -19.03 4.49 6.45
C MET A 165 -20.39 3.90 6.79
N LEU A 166 -20.66 3.61 8.07
CA LEU A 166 -21.96 3.09 8.53
C LEU A 166 -23.05 4.17 8.56
N GLU A 167 -22.68 5.44 8.75
CA GLU A 167 -23.60 6.57 8.57
C GLU A 167 -24.03 6.71 7.10
N ILE A 168 -23.14 6.42 6.15
CA ILE A 168 -23.40 6.42 4.71
C ILE A 168 -24.26 5.22 4.30
N ASP A 169 -23.86 4.01 4.71
CA ASP A 169 -24.58 2.76 4.43
C ASP A 169 -24.57 1.83 5.66
N PRO A 170 -25.68 1.80 6.43
CA PRO A 170 -25.81 0.95 7.61
C PRO A 170 -25.76 -0.55 7.30
N ASP A 171 -26.08 -0.96 6.06
CA ASP A 171 -26.08 -2.38 5.68
C ASP A 171 -24.65 -2.92 5.47
N LEU A 172 -23.61 -2.06 5.60
CA LEU A 172 -22.21 -2.46 5.53
C LEU A 172 -21.67 -3.09 6.80
N GLU A 173 -22.36 -3.01 7.94
CA GLU A 173 -21.88 -3.57 9.21
C GLU A 173 -21.50 -5.06 9.06
N GLU A 174 -22.42 -5.86 8.51
CA GLU A 174 -22.19 -7.29 8.25
C GLU A 174 -21.05 -7.51 7.24
N ALA A 175 -20.93 -6.65 6.22
CA ALA A 175 -19.90 -6.78 5.20
C ALA A 175 -18.50 -6.48 5.76
N LEU A 176 -18.39 -5.48 6.64
CA LEU A 176 -17.14 -5.09 7.31
C LEU A 176 -16.70 -6.16 8.31
N ASP A 177 -17.63 -6.64 9.15
CA ASP A 177 -17.33 -7.72 10.12
C ASP A 177 -16.91 -9.00 9.40
N ARG A 178 -17.59 -9.35 8.29
CA ARG A 178 -17.25 -10.51 7.49
C ARG A 178 -15.87 -10.37 6.84
N LEU A 179 -15.54 -9.18 6.34
CA LEU A 179 -14.23 -8.91 5.76
C LEU A 179 -13.11 -9.03 6.81
N GLU A 180 -13.33 -8.52 8.02
CA GLU A 180 -12.39 -8.66 9.15
C GLU A 180 -12.14 -10.14 9.48
N GLU A 181 -13.20 -10.95 9.63
CA GLU A 181 -13.07 -12.40 9.87
C GLU A 181 -12.27 -13.09 8.76
N ILE A 182 -12.53 -12.76 7.49
CA ILE A 182 -11.81 -13.34 6.36
C ILE A 182 -10.32 -12.98 6.43
N MET A 183 -9.98 -11.72 6.70
CA MET A 183 -8.60 -11.25 6.80
C MET A 183 -7.84 -11.95 7.93
N GLU A 184 -8.47 -12.13 9.10
CA GLU A 184 -7.88 -12.88 10.23
C GLU A 184 -7.57 -14.34 9.84
N ARG A 185 -8.50 -15.00 9.13
CA ARG A 185 -8.33 -16.38 8.68
C ARG A 185 -7.25 -16.52 7.63
N LEU A 186 -7.19 -15.60 6.67
CA LEU A 186 -6.15 -15.57 5.64
C LEU A 186 -4.77 -15.34 6.28
N GLN A 187 -4.67 -14.43 7.24
CA GLN A 187 -3.43 -14.17 7.97
C GLN A 187 -2.98 -15.36 8.81
N ALA A 188 -3.90 -16.04 9.50
CA ALA A 188 -3.59 -17.23 10.29
C ALA A 188 -3.12 -18.42 9.42
N ALA A 189 -3.47 -18.43 8.13
CA ALA A 189 -3.05 -19.42 7.16
C ALA A 189 -1.78 -19.05 6.39
N ALA A 190 -1.26 -17.83 6.55
CA ALA A 190 -0.02 -17.40 5.93
C ALA A 190 1.18 -18.13 6.57
N PRO A 191 2.11 -18.69 5.78
CA PRO A 191 3.23 -19.49 6.26
C PRO A 191 4.33 -18.70 6.99
#